data_AF-A0A1Y5GFC3-F1
#
_entry.id   AF-A0A1Y5GFC3-F1
#
_cell.length_a   1.000
_cell.length_b   1.000
_cell.length_c   1.000
_cell.angle_alpha   90.00
_cell.angle_beta   90.00
_cell.angle_gamma   90.00
#
_symmetry.space_group_name_H-M   'P 1'
#
loop_
_entity.id
_entity.type
_entity.pdbx_description
1 polymer ?
#
loop_
_entity_poly.entity_id
_entity_poly.type
_entity_poly.pdbx_seq_one_letter_code
_entity_poly.pdbx_strand_id
1 'polypeptide(L)'
;MNLIRKRSAADKVYVPHVARENQYLLVEFKPNLALLELISGKNINGVYFSDFYRNLSHSFFNLCEQYGFNNVSFIAKNKLVRVMYAEEQQVIETEQQILFMYNPKVHTGMRTFFNRELLVDKIELLFLATGDELRQNAPIFHQRVSKLIARFGKLLGVDIGTFKIRDHQHLTYDIFSANKGDKKTITHGFRAMTTRYQQQSLILPSETSNMTFAVANLPINKTLLQQCDIDESADDPYNPLYTFVSDRFVKIAKQYNLNQLAIVANGKIPIIRQDNENYVLPRGELLNLGFKPIGSGGIFVSQWDSKNLVDTIKLVFIASEVNMNKRGYGRFVNHLTDALKQLCLELGYRGESDTVILRFHQHLMYLLPK
;
A
#
# COMPACT_ATOMS: atom_id res chain seq x y z
N MET A 1 30.14 19.50 -18.87
CA MET A 1 28.78 19.00 -18.60
C MET A 1 28.29 19.61 -17.28
N ASN A 2 27.27 20.48 -17.31
CA ASN A 2 27.02 21.52 -16.30
C ASN A 2 26.39 21.00 -14.96
N LEU A 3 26.84 21.50 -13.79
CA LEU A 3 26.39 21.07 -12.44
C LEU A 3 24.86 21.16 -12.22
N ILE A 4 24.21 22.12 -12.88
CA ILE A 4 22.75 22.34 -12.80
C ILE A 4 21.98 21.16 -13.42
N ARG A 5 22.51 20.53 -14.48
CA ARG A 5 21.92 19.34 -15.10
C ARG A 5 21.98 18.12 -14.17
N LYS A 6 23.08 17.94 -13.42
CA LYS A 6 23.22 16.87 -12.41
C LYS A 6 22.21 17.01 -11.26
N ARG A 7 21.94 18.23 -10.76
CA ARG A 7 20.95 18.47 -9.70
C ARG A 7 19.50 18.25 -10.15
N SER A 8 19.17 18.56 -11.40
CA SER A 8 17.83 18.32 -11.99
C SER A 8 17.54 16.85 -12.25
N ALA A 9 18.55 16.09 -12.69
CA ALA A 9 18.42 14.65 -12.95
C ALA A 9 18.13 13.83 -11.69
N ALA A 10 18.63 14.26 -10.52
CA ALA A 10 18.43 13.57 -9.26
C ALA A 10 16.95 13.48 -8.81
N ASP A 11 16.09 14.38 -9.30
CA ASP A 11 14.68 14.48 -8.87
C ASP A 11 13.68 13.92 -9.90
N LYS A 12 14.15 13.62 -11.12
CA LYS A 12 13.36 12.92 -12.14
C LYS A 12 13.66 11.44 -12.02
N VAL A 13 12.60 10.63 -12.04
CA VAL A 13 12.71 9.18 -12.01
C VAL A 13 12.11 8.64 -13.30
N TYR A 14 12.88 7.81 -13.99
CA TYR A 14 12.42 7.14 -15.20
C TYR A 14 11.91 5.76 -14.82
N VAL A 15 10.59 5.60 -14.88
CA VAL A 15 9.90 4.36 -14.55
C VAL A 15 9.53 3.67 -15.87
N PRO A 16 9.55 2.33 -15.97
CA PRO A 16 9.07 1.63 -17.16
C PRO A 16 7.65 2.07 -17.55
N HIS A 17 7.38 2.24 -18.85
CA HIS A 17 6.05 2.65 -19.31
C HIS A 17 4.95 1.63 -19.02
N VAL A 18 5.32 0.36 -18.80
CA VAL A 18 4.44 -0.74 -18.37
C VAL A 18 4.16 -0.73 -16.86
N ALA A 19 4.62 0.29 -16.13
CA ALA A 19 4.34 0.40 -14.71
C ALA A 19 2.84 0.49 -14.44
N ARG A 20 2.41 -0.27 -13.45
CA ARG A 20 1.01 -0.42 -13.05
C ARG A 20 0.72 0.57 -11.94
N GLU A 21 -0.16 1.51 -12.22
CA GLU A 21 -0.70 2.43 -11.23
C GLU A 21 -1.94 1.83 -10.57
N ASN A 22 -2.10 2.04 -9.27
CA ASN A 22 -3.37 1.83 -8.58
C ASN A 22 -3.59 2.96 -7.60
N GLN A 23 -4.84 3.41 -7.49
CA GLN A 23 -5.29 4.24 -6.39
C GLN A 23 -6.57 3.64 -5.81
N TYR A 24 -6.69 3.71 -4.49
CA TYR A 24 -7.96 3.45 -3.83
C TYR A 24 -8.10 4.31 -2.59
N LEU A 25 -9.34 4.65 -2.25
CA LEU A 25 -9.68 5.26 -0.98
C LEU A 25 -10.42 4.25 -0.12
N LEU A 26 -10.03 4.18 1.14
CA LEU A 26 -10.75 3.46 2.18
C LEU A 26 -11.32 4.49 3.15
N VAL A 27 -12.62 4.46 3.35
CA VAL A 27 -13.31 5.34 4.28
C VAL A 27 -13.86 4.50 5.42
N GLU A 28 -13.46 4.82 6.64
CA GLU A 28 -13.85 4.06 7.83
C GLU A 28 -14.72 4.91 8.75
N PHE A 29 -15.75 4.31 9.33
CA PHE A 29 -16.49 4.89 10.45
C PHE A 29 -17.00 3.77 11.36
N LYS A 30 -17.32 4.10 12.61
CA LYS A 30 -17.86 3.13 13.56
C LYS A 30 -19.39 3.14 13.50
N PRO A 31 -20.06 1.98 13.38
CA PRO A 31 -21.50 1.94 13.59
C PRO A 31 -21.82 2.25 15.06
N ASN A 32 -22.98 2.84 15.32
CA ASN A 32 -23.46 3.15 16.66
C ASN A 32 -24.95 2.81 16.79
N LEU A 33 -25.47 2.75 18.02
CA LEU A 33 -26.87 2.34 18.27
C LEU A 33 -27.88 3.22 17.53
N ALA A 34 -27.66 4.54 17.47
CA ALA A 34 -28.55 5.46 16.75
C ALA A 34 -28.63 5.13 15.25
N LEU A 35 -27.51 4.76 14.63
CA LEU A 35 -27.46 4.32 13.24
C LEU A 35 -28.17 2.98 13.04
N LEU A 36 -28.01 2.03 13.98
CA LEU A 36 -28.72 0.75 13.93
C LEU A 36 -30.23 0.95 13.98
N GLU A 37 -30.71 1.79 14.89
CA GLU A 37 -32.13 2.14 15.05
C GLU A 37 -32.69 2.84 13.80
N LEU A 38 -31.94 3.79 13.24
CA LEU A 38 -32.32 4.53 12.04
C LEU A 38 -32.52 3.59 10.83
N ILE A 39 -31.64 2.60 10.68
CA ILE A 39 -31.60 1.73 9.49
C ILE A 39 -32.45 0.46 9.63
N SER A 40 -32.57 -0.09 10.85
CA SER A 40 -33.25 -1.36 11.12
C SER A 40 -34.66 -1.20 11.69
N GLY A 41 -35.02 -0.01 12.18
CA GLY A 41 -36.27 0.24 12.91
C GLY A 41 -36.21 -0.19 14.38
N LYS A 42 -37.28 0.10 15.14
CA LYS A 42 -37.34 -0.02 16.61
C LYS A 42 -37.36 -1.46 17.18
N ASN A 43 -37.45 -2.49 16.34
CA ASN A 43 -37.53 -3.89 16.80
C ASN A 43 -36.14 -4.55 16.74
N ILE A 44 -35.31 -4.25 17.74
CA ILE A 44 -33.91 -4.72 17.81
C ILE A 44 -33.82 -6.18 18.35
N ASN A 45 -34.91 -6.70 18.92
CA ASN A 45 -34.96 -8.06 19.46
C ASN A 45 -34.94 -9.10 18.33
N GLY A 46 -33.76 -9.68 18.09
CA GLY A 46 -33.55 -10.74 17.09
C GLY A 46 -33.02 -10.25 15.73
N VAL A 47 -32.48 -9.03 15.64
CA VAL A 47 -31.95 -8.49 14.37
C VAL A 47 -30.77 -9.33 13.88
N TYR A 48 -30.97 -10.04 12.78
CA TYR A 48 -29.86 -10.43 11.93
C TYR A 48 -29.24 -9.14 11.39
N PHE A 49 -27.99 -8.83 11.78
CA PHE A 49 -27.26 -7.65 11.28
C PHE A 49 -27.17 -7.61 9.75
N SER A 50 -27.47 -8.74 9.10
CA SER A 50 -27.73 -8.85 7.66
C SER A 50 -28.65 -7.75 7.11
N ASP A 51 -29.79 -7.47 7.74
CA ASP A 51 -30.75 -6.49 7.22
C ASP A 51 -30.24 -5.05 7.39
N PHE A 52 -29.63 -4.78 8.55
CA PHE A 52 -28.92 -3.53 8.81
C PHE A 52 -27.86 -3.25 7.73
N TYR A 53 -26.96 -4.21 7.48
CA TYR A 53 -25.90 -4.05 6.48
C TYR A 53 -26.44 -3.95 5.06
N ARG A 54 -27.47 -4.74 4.71
CA ARG A 54 -28.11 -4.66 3.39
C ARG A 54 -28.70 -3.27 3.15
N ASN A 55 -29.53 -2.77 4.07
CA ASN A 55 -30.18 -1.46 3.93
C ASN A 55 -29.16 -0.30 3.91
N LEU A 56 -28.12 -0.39 4.75
CA LEU A 56 -27.04 0.60 4.79
C LEU A 56 -26.22 0.58 3.49
N SER A 57 -25.87 -0.60 2.99
CA SER A 57 -25.14 -0.75 1.73
C SER A 57 -25.96 -0.28 0.52
N HIS A 58 -27.28 -0.51 0.50
CA HIS A 58 -28.18 0.00 -0.53
C HIS A 58 -28.21 1.53 -0.53
N SER A 59 -28.34 2.15 0.64
CA SER A 59 -28.28 3.62 0.78
C SER A 59 -26.95 4.19 0.28
N PHE A 60 -25.85 3.49 0.58
CA PHE A 60 -24.52 3.84 0.11
C PHE A 60 -24.41 3.74 -1.42
N PHE A 61 -24.81 2.61 -2.02
CA PHE A 61 -24.69 2.39 -3.46
C PHE A 61 -25.59 3.32 -4.28
N ASN A 62 -26.82 3.58 -3.83
CA ASN A 62 -27.70 4.57 -4.45
C ASN A 62 -27.02 5.95 -4.53
N LEU A 63 -26.26 6.32 -3.50
CA LEU A 63 -25.49 7.55 -3.50
C LEU A 63 -24.25 7.46 -4.41
N CYS A 64 -23.56 6.32 -4.44
CA CYS A 64 -22.48 6.08 -5.39
C CYS A 64 -22.92 6.22 -6.84
N GLU A 65 -24.06 5.66 -7.22
CA GLU A 65 -24.64 5.80 -8.56
C GLU A 65 -24.91 7.27 -8.91
N GLN A 66 -25.52 8.04 -8.01
CA GLN A 66 -25.78 9.48 -8.20
C GLN A 66 -24.49 10.29 -8.42
N TYR A 67 -23.37 9.87 -7.81
CA TYR A 67 -22.07 10.52 -7.97
C TYR A 67 -21.24 9.89 -9.09
N GLY A 68 -21.74 8.87 -9.80
CA GLY A 68 -21.05 8.18 -10.88
C GLY A 68 -19.84 7.36 -10.43
N PHE A 69 -19.88 6.77 -9.23
CA PHE A 69 -18.92 5.76 -8.79
C PHE A 69 -19.42 4.38 -9.16
N ASN A 70 -18.61 3.61 -9.89
CA ASN A 70 -18.99 2.30 -10.41
C ASN A 70 -18.09 1.15 -9.92
N ASN A 71 -17.04 1.43 -9.14
CA ASN A 71 -16.15 0.42 -8.58
C ASN A 71 -15.96 0.65 -7.08
N VAL A 72 -16.92 0.14 -6.30
CA VAL A 72 -17.04 0.41 -4.88
C VAL A 72 -17.37 -0.86 -4.10
N SER A 73 -16.95 -0.95 -2.85
CA SER A 73 -17.32 -2.07 -1.98
C SER A 73 -17.67 -1.60 -0.59
N PHE A 74 -18.76 -2.15 -0.05
CA PHE A 74 -19.19 -1.97 1.32
C PHE A 74 -18.70 -3.15 2.15
N ILE A 75 -17.93 -2.90 3.21
CA ILE A 75 -17.23 -3.93 3.98
C ILE A 75 -17.52 -3.76 5.47
N ALA A 76 -18.06 -4.80 6.10
CA ALA A 76 -18.34 -4.91 7.53
C ALA A 76 -17.87 -6.29 8.02
N LYS A 77 -16.55 -6.50 8.02
CA LYS A 77 -15.91 -7.80 8.33
C LYS A 77 -14.81 -7.74 9.40
N ASN A 78 -14.41 -6.56 9.88
CA ASN A 78 -13.26 -6.39 10.79
C ASN A 78 -11.94 -6.99 10.25
N LYS A 79 -11.78 -7.05 8.93
CA LYS A 79 -10.59 -7.57 8.23
C LYS A 79 -9.80 -6.44 7.59
N LEU A 80 -8.49 -6.63 7.42
CA LEU A 80 -7.66 -5.66 6.71
C LEU A 80 -8.02 -5.64 5.22
N VAL A 81 -8.41 -4.50 4.68
CA VAL A 81 -8.60 -4.34 3.23
C VAL A 81 -7.27 -4.05 2.56
N ARG A 82 -6.92 -4.86 1.56
CA ARG A 82 -5.74 -4.65 0.70
C ARG A 82 -6.13 -4.67 -0.75
N VAL A 83 -5.40 -3.89 -1.56
CA VAL A 83 -5.67 -3.78 -2.99
C VAL A 83 -4.38 -3.91 -3.77
N MET A 84 -4.43 -4.65 -4.87
CA MET A 84 -3.32 -4.75 -5.82
C MET A 84 -3.82 -4.84 -7.27
N TYR A 85 -2.94 -4.47 -8.19
CA TYR A 85 -3.18 -4.70 -9.61
C TYR A 85 -3.26 -6.19 -9.94
N ALA A 86 -4.21 -6.56 -10.78
CA ALA A 86 -4.23 -7.83 -11.48
C ALA A 86 -4.99 -7.69 -12.81
N GLU A 87 -4.60 -8.45 -13.83
CA GLU A 87 -5.32 -8.48 -15.11
C GLU A 87 -6.70 -9.12 -14.98
N GLU A 88 -6.83 -10.12 -14.10
CA GLU A 88 -8.10 -10.76 -13.77
C GLU A 88 -8.67 -10.20 -12.46
N GLN A 89 -9.99 -10.00 -12.44
CA GLN A 89 -10.65 -9.51 -11.24
C GLN A 89 -10.85 -10.65 -10.26
N GLN A 90 -10.30 -10.51 -9.05
CA GLN A 90 -10.48 -11.48 -7.98
C GLN A 90 -10.62 -10.78 -6.63
N VAL A 91 -11.38 -11.38 -5.73
CA VAL A 91 -11.38 -11.02 -4.32
C VAL A 91 -11.06 -12.26 -3.52
N ILE A 92 -10.00 -12.20 -2.72
CA ILE A 92 -9.56 -13.30 -1.86
C ILE A 92 -9.76 -12.87 -0.41
N GLU A 93 -10.60 -13.60 0.32
CA GLU A 93 -10.82 -13.39 1.75
C GLU A 93 -10.07 -14.48 2.53
N THR A 94 -9.24 -14.05 3.48
CA THR A 94 -8.55 -14.92 4.44
C THR A 94 -9.09 -14.65 5.84
N GLU A 95 -8.51 -15.25 6.89
CA GLU A 95 -8.88 -14.93 8.27
C GLU A 95 -8.62 -13.46 8.64
N GLN A 96 -7.54 -12.86 8.14
CA GLN A 96 -7.11 -11.52 8.58
C GLN A 96 -7.35 -10.41 7.55
N GLN A 97 -7.53 -10.73 6.27
CA GLN A 97 -7.62 -9.72 5.22
C GLN A 97 -8.67 -10.03 4.14
N ILE A 98 -9.05 -9.00 3.40
CA ILE A 98 -9.74 -9.10 2.11
C ILE A 98 -8.85 -8.44 1.07
N LEU A 99 -8.32 -9.22 0.14
CA LEU A 99 -7.46 -8.78 -0.94
C LEU A 99 -8.29 -8.57 -2.22
N PHE A 100 -8.37 -7.32 -2.66
CA PHE A 100 -8.98 -6.93 -3.92
C PHE A 100 -7.93 -6.86 -5.02
N MET A 101 -8.12 -7.65 -6.06
CA MET A 101 -7.27 -7.70 -7.25
C MET A 101 -8.05 -7.12 -8.43
N TYR A 102 -7.55 -6.04 -9.01
CA TYR A 102 -8.25 -5.39 -10.13
C TYR A 102 -7.32 -4.65 -11.10
N ASN A 103 -7.77 -4.53 -12.35
CA ASN A 103 -7.20 -3.67 -13.36
C ASN A 103 -8.04 -2.39 -13.44
N PRO A 104 -7.48 -1.22 -13.08
CA PRO A 104 -8.21 0.06 -13.12
C PRO A 104 -8.80 0.41 -14.49
N LYS A 105 -8.26 -0.13 -15.58
CA LYS A 105 -8.73 0.20 -16.93
C LYS A 105 -10.03 -0.48 -17.31
N VAL A 106 -10.31 -1.66 -16.76
CA VAL A 106 -11.37 -2.53 -17.26
C VAL A 106 -12.32 -3.03 -16.18
N HIS A 107 -11.88 -3.11 -14.93
CA HIS A 107 -12.71 -3.67 -13.86
C HIS A 107 -13.54 -2.59 -13.16
N THR A 108 -14.83 -2.90 -13.01
CA THR A 108 -15.80 -2.15 -12.22
C THR A 108 -16.61 -3.14 -11.37
N GLY A 109 -17.50 -2.64 -10.52
CA GLY A 109 -18.44 -3.45 -9.74
C GLY A 109 -18.77 -2.85 -8.38
N MET A 110 -20.00 -3.12 -7.92
CA MET A 110 -20.45 -2.83 -6.56
C MET A 110 -20.57 -4.13 -5.79
N ARG A 111 -19.95 -4.22 -4.60
CA ARG A 111 -19.90 -5.46 -3.81
C ARG A 111 -20.10 -5.24 -2.33
N THR A 112 -20.72 -6.19 -1.64
CA THR A 112 -20.89 -6.17 -0.19
C THR A 112 -20.18 -7.34 0.47
N PHE A 113 -19.48 -7.08 1.57
CA PHE A 113 -18.85 -8.09 2.40
C PHE A 113 -19.22 -7.81 3.85
N PHE A 114 -20.12 -8.58 4.47
CA PHE A 114 -20.49 -8.37 5.87
C PHE A 114 -20.67 -9.66 6.64
N ASN A 115 -20.45 -9.60 7.95
CA ASN A 115 -20.83 -10.67 8.87
C ASN A 115 -22.31 -10.47 9.27
N ARG A 116 -23.13 -11.52 9.16
CA ARG A 116 -24.57 -11.45 9.47
C ARG A 116 -24.88 -11.59 10.96
N GLU A 117 -23.92 -12.10 11.73
CA GLU A 117 -24.12 -12.56 13.11
C GLU A 117 -23.67 -11.55 14.16
N LEU A 118 -22.80 -10.61 13.79
CA LEU A 118 -22.26 -9.62 14.74
C LEU A 118 -22.21 -8.22 14.16
N LEU A 119 -22.30 -7.24 15.06
CA LEU A 119 -21.99 -5.85 14.77
C LEU A 119 -20.47 -5.67 14.75
N VAL A 120 -19.92 -5.23 13.61
CA VAL A 120 -18.50 -4.94 13.48
C VAL A 120 -18.07 -3.67 14.22
N ASP A 121 -16.79 -3.62 14.58
CA ASP A 121 -16.19 -2.46 15.25
C ASP A 121 -16.06 -1.25 14.31
N LYS A 122 -15.92 -1.52 13.01
CA LYS A 122 -15.85 -0.51 11.95
C LYS A 122 -16.47 -0.99 10.64
N ILE A 123 -17.11 -0.07 9.95
CA ILE A 123 -17.53 -0.23 8.55
C ILE A 123 -16.48 0.44 7.67
N GLU A 124 -16.13 -0.22 6.57
CA GLU A 124 -15.14 0.19 5.60
C GLU A 124 -15.81 0.33 4.22
N LEU A 125 -15.67 1.51 3.62
CA LEU A 125 -16.16 1.81 2.28
C LEU A 125 -14.94 1.94 1.36
N LEU A 126 -14.78 0.98 0.46
CA LEU A 126 -13.68 0.92 -0.50
C LEU A 126 -14.10 1.55 -1.82
N PHE A 127 -13.33 2.52 -2.29
CA PHE A 127 -13.47 3.14 -3.61
C PHE A 127 -12.23 2.81 -4.43
N LEU A 128 -12.41 2.11 -5.54
CA LEU A 128 -11.33 1.77 -6.46
C LEU A 128 -11.33 2.78 -7.61
N ALA A 129 -10.18 3.43 -7.85
CA ALA A 129 -10.06 4.37 -8.96
C ALA A 129 -10.05 3.60 -10.29
N THR A 130 -10.75 4.12 -11.30
CA THR A 130 -10.85 3.50 -12.63
C THR A 130 -10.49 4.50 -13.72
N GLY A 131 -10.04 4.00 -14.87
CA GLY A 131 -9.62 4.78 -16.03
C GLY A 131 -8.10 4.92 -16.14
N ASP A 132 -7.68 5.90 -16.95
CA ASP A 132 -6.28 6.20 -17.21
C ASP A 132 -5.76 7.35 -16.32
N GLU A 133 -4.43 7.51 -16.31
CA GLU A 133 -3.73 8.60 -15.60
C GLU A 133 -4.14 8.75 -14.13
N LEU A 134 -4.33 7.62 -13.43
CA LEU A 134 -4.85 7.56 -12.06
C LEU A 134 -4.12 8.53 -11.14
N ARG A 135 -2.79 8.61 -11.25
CA ARG A 135 -1.99 9.50 -10.41
C ARG A 135 -2.24 10.98 -10.67
N GLN A 136 -2.56 11.38 -11.91
CA GLN A 136 -2.90 12.77 -12.26
C GLN A 136 -4.31 13.12 -11.79
N ASN A 137 -5.25 12.18 -11.96
CA ASN A 137 -6.67 12.30 -11.61
C ASN A 137 -6.95 12.08 -10.10
N ALA A 138 -5.93 11.68 -9.34
CA ALA A 138 -6.04 11.35 -7.93
C ALA A 138 -6.69 12.43 -7.05
N PRO A 139 -6.37 13.74 -7.18
CA PRO A 139 -7.01 14.78 -6.37
C PRO A 139 -8.50 14.92 -6.68
N ILE A 140 -8.89 14.78 -7.95
CA ILE A 140 -10.29 14.85 -8.39
C ILE A 140 -11.06 13.65 -7.84
N PHE A 141 -10.50 12.44 -7.96
CA PHE A 141 -11.10 11.23 -7.40
C PHE A 141 -11.29 11.35 -5.89
N HIS A 142 -10.25 11.79 -5.18
CA HIS A 142 -10.28 12.04 -3.74
C HIS A 142 -11.36 13.04 -3.34
N GLN A 143 -11.42 14.20 -4.02
CA GLN A 143 -12.42 15.23 -3.73
C GLN A 143 -13.85 14.72 -3.94
N ARG A 144 -14.10 13.94 -5.00
CA ARG A 144 -15.42 13.35 -5.26
C ARG A 144 -15.82 12.38 -4.14
N VAL A 145 -14.88 11.55 -3.66
CA VAL A 145 -15.14 10.63 -2.54
C VAL A 145 -15.46 11.42 -1.28
N SER A 146 -14.64 12.42 -0.91
CA SER A 146 -14.90 13.25 0.28
C SER A 146 -16.28 13.94 0.22
N LYS A 147 -16.68 14.46 -0.94
CA LYS A 147 -18.02 15.06 -1.15
C LYS A 147 -19.16 14.05 -0.98
N LEU A 148 -19.00 12.83 -1.52
CA LEU A 148 -19.98 11.76 -1.35
C LEU A 148 -20.10 11.39 0.13
N ILE A 149 -18.98 11.18 0.82
CA ILE A 149 -18.98 10.79 2.23
C ILE A 149 -19.58 11.88 3.12
N ALA A 150 -19.33 13.15 2.84
CA ALA A 150 -20.00 14.26 3.52
C ALA A 150 -21.53 14.20 3.38
N ARG A 151 -22.03 13.86 2.19
CA ARG A 151 -23.47 13.68 1.97
C ARG A 151 -24.00 12.40 2.62
N PHE A 152 -23.22 11.33 2.61
CA PHE A 152 -23.57 10.06 3.25
C PHE A 152 -23.66 10.21 4.77
N GLY A 153 -22.68 10.84 5.42
CA GLY A 153 -22.71 11.13 6.85
C GLY A 153 -23.95 11.94 7.26
N LYS A 154 -24.32 12.96 6.47
CA LYS A 154 -25.56 13.73 6.67
C LYS A 154 -26.81 12.88 6.54
N LEU A 155 -26.89 12.01 5.52
CA LEU A 155 -28.02 11.09 5.33
C LEU A 155 -28.19 10.14 6.52
N LEU A 156 -27.09 9.69 7.10
CA LEU A 156 -27.08 8.76 8.22
C LEU A 156 -27.20 9.42 9.60
N GLY A 157 -27.14 10.76 9.68
CA GLY A 157 -27.06 11.47 10.96
C GLY A 157 -25.78 11.17 11.75
N VAL A 158 -24.71 10.72 11.09
CA VAL A 158 -23.42 10.40 11.73
C VAL A 158 -22.51 11.64 11.66
N ASP A 159 -21.88 12.00 12.78
CA ASP A 159 -20.91 13.11 12.82
C ASP A 159 -19.80 12.87 11.79
N ILE A 160 -19.66 13.81 10.85
CA ILE A 160 -18.71 13.71 9.74
C ILE A 160 -17.27 13.63 10.25
N GLY A 161 -16.98 14.23 11.42
CA GLY A 161 -15.67 14.18 12.07
C GLY A 161 -15.23 12.78 12.50
N THR A 162 -16.15 11.80 12.49
CA THR A 162 -15.83 10.40 12.83
C THR A 162 -15.37 9.58 11.62
N PHE A 163 -15.58 10.08 10.40
CA PHE A 163 -15.18 9.41 9.18
C PHE A 163 -13.68 9.63 8.94
N LYS A 164 -12.95 8.52 8.81
CA LYS A 164 -11.52 8.50 8.53
C LYS A 164 -11.28 8.12 7.08
N ILE A 165 -10.61 8.98 6.33
CA ILE A 165 -10.20 8.72 4.95
C ILE A 165 -8.76 8.22 4.93
N ARG A 166 -8.51 7.15 4.18
CA ARG A 166 -7.18 6.66 3.83
C ARG A 166 -7.07 6.57 2.31
N ASP A 167 -6.17 7.35 1.72
CA ASP A 167 -5.87 7.34 0.30
C ASP A 167 -4.56 6.59 0.08
N HIS A 168 -4.65 5.51 -0.71
CA HIS A 168 -3.54 4.62 -1.00
C HIS A 168 -3.20 4.70 -2.49
N GLN A 169 -1.97 5.10 -2.80
CA GLN A 169 -1.46 5.16 -4.17
C GLN A 169 -0.23 4.29 -4.34
N HIS A 170 -0.30 3.40 -5.32
CA HIS A 170 0.75 2.44 -5.63
C HIS A 170 1.26 2.64 -7.06
N LEU A 171 2.56 2.43 -7.23
CA LEU A 171 3.20 2.28 -8.54
C LEU A 171 4.05 1.01 -8.51
N THR A 172 3.70 0.03 -9.33
CA THR A 172 4.35 -1.29 -9.36
C THR A 172 5.02 -1.52 -10.71
N TYR A 173 6.29 -1.93 -10.71
CA TYR A 173 7.02 -2.26 -11.94
C TYR A 173 8.15 -3.25 -11.68
N ASP A 174 8.59 -3.94 -12.72
CA ASP A 174 9.80 -4.73 -12.71
C ASP A 174 11.02 -3.84 -12.97
N ILE A 175 12.02 -3.91 -12.10
CA ILE A 175 13.25 -3.11 -12.24
C ILE A 175 14.07 -3.49 -13.48
N PHE A 176 13.84 -4.69 -14.02
CA PHE A 176 14.53 -5.22 -15.18
C PHE A 176 13.74 -5.07 -16.50
N SER A 177 12.61 -4.35 -16.50
CA SER A 177 11.79 -4.16 -17.71
C SER A 177 12.61 -3.75 -18.94
N ALA A 178 13.59 -2.84 -18.77
CA ALA A 178 14.45 -2.39 -19.87
C ALA A 178 15.39 -3.49 -20.40
N ASN A 179 15.91 -4.36 -19.53
CA ASN A 179 16.72 -5.52 -19.92
C ASN A 179 15.92 -6.54 -20.73
N LYS A 180 14.61 -6.62 -20.47
CA LYS A 180 13.66 -7.51 -21.18
C LYS A 180 13.15 -6.95 -22.51
N GLY A 181 13.62 -5.77 -22.93
CA GLY A 181 13.26 -5.12 -24.19
C GLY A 181 12.33 -3.91 -24.05
N ASP A 182 11.69 -3.71 -22.90
CA ASP A 182 10.81 -2.57 -22.63
C ASP A 182 11.59 -1.31 -22.25
N LYS A 183 12.25 -0.71 -23.24
CA LYS A 183 13.11 0.48 -23.05
C LYS A 183 12.34 1.80 -22.90
N LYS A 184 11.03 1.80 -23.19
CA LYS A 184 10.18 3.00 -23.05
C LYS A 184 9.97 3.31 -21.56
N THR A 185 10.19 4.57 -21.19
CA THR A 185 10.00 5.05 -19.81
C THR A 185 9.04 6.23 -19.73
N ILE A 186 8.41 6.38 -18.57
CA ILE A 186 7.61 7.54 -18.17
C ILE A 186 8.38 8.28 -17.08
N THR A 187 8.41 9.61 -17.16
CA THR A 187 9.08 10.44 -16.16
C THR A 187 8.13 10.74 -15.00
N HIS A 188 8.53 10.36 -13.79
CA HIS A 188 7.82 10.69 -12.55
C HIS A 188 8.66 11.63 -11.67
N GLY A 189 7.98 12.60 -11.04
CA GLY A 189 8.59 13.48 -10.04
C GLY A 189 8.40 13.02 -8.59
N PHE A 190 7.61 11.95 -8.36
CA PHE A 190 7.30 11.40 -7.03
C PHE A 190 7.02 12.46 -5.95
N ARG A 191 6.28 13.51 -6.32
CA ARG A 191 5.85 14.57 -5.38
C ARG A 191 5.01 13.96 -4.24
N ALA A 192 5.12 14.53 -3.05
CA ALA A 192 4.27 14.18 -1.91
C ALA A 192 2.78 14.39 -2.27
N MET A 193 1.91 13.55 -1.70
CA MET A 193 0.46 13.62 -1.98
C MET A 193 -0.11 15.00 -1.65
N THR A 194 0.21 15.50 -0.45
CA THR A 194 -0.20 16.83 0.03
C THR A 194 0.15 17.95 -0.95
N THR A 195 1.40 17.99 -1.43
CA THR A 195 1.84 18.98 -2.41
C THR A 195 1.10 18.85 -3.75
N ARG A 196 0.88 17.62 -4.24
CA ARG A 196 0.14 17.41 -5.51
C ARG A 196 -1.31 17.86 -5.38
N TYR A 197 -1.94 17.59 -4.24
CA TYR A 197 -3.34 17.89 -4.00
C TYR A 197 -3.55 19.40 -3.89
N GLN A 198 -2.66 20.08 -3.15
CA GLN A 198 -2.66 21.54 -3.05
C GLN A 198 -2.47 22.23 -4.42
N GLN A 199 -1.62 21.69 -5.30
CA GLN A 199 -1.42 22.21 -6.66
C GLN A 199 -2.67 22.13 -7.53
N GLN A 200 -3.61 21.24 -7.21
CA GLN A 200 -4.91 21.11 -7.88
C GLN A 200 -6.05 21.66 -7.01
N SER A 201 -5.74 22.61 -6.11
CA SER A 201 -6.72 23.30 -5.25
C SER A 201 -7.50 22.38 -4.28
N LEU A 202 -7.01 21.16 -4.04
CA LEU A 202 -7.54 20.30 -2.97
C LEU A 202 -6.78 20.59 -1.67
N ILE A 203 -7.44 21.30 -0.77
CA ILE A 203 -6.92 21.61 0.57
C ILE A 203 -7.25 20.44 1.49
N LEU A 204 -6.20 19.83 2.04
CA LEU A 204 -6.33 18.79 3.06
C LEU A 204 -6.39 19.43 4.46
N PRO A 205 -6.96 18.74 5.46
CA PRO A 205 -6.91 19.19 6.84
C PRO A 205 -5.47 19.40 7.35
N SER A 206 -5.31 20.21 8.39
CA SER A 206 -4.01 20.46 9.02
C SER A 206 -3.42 19.18 9.62
N GLU A 207 -4.26 18.35 10.24
CA GLU A 207 -3.86 17.07 10.82
C GLU A 207 -3.97 15.95 9.77
N THR A 208 -2.83 15.60 9.18
CA THR A 208 -2.71 14.48 8.24
C THR A 208 -1.55 13.57 8.63
N SER A 209 -1.74 12.26 8.44
CA SER A 209 -0.67 11.26 8.51
C SER A 209 -0.28 10.87 7.09
N ASN A 210 1.00 10.98 6.78
CA ASN A 210 1.56 10.67 5.47
C ASN A 210 2.68 9.65 5.62
N MET A 211 2.69 8.63 4.76
CA MET A 211 3.72 7.61 4.77
C MET A 211 4.12 7.26 3.33
N THR A 212 5.43 7.22 3.08
CA THR A 212 5.99 6.84 1.79
C THR A 212 6.99 5.72 2.00
N PHE A 213 6.86 4.63 1.25
CA PHE A 213 7.75 3.48 1.36
C PHE A 213 7.73 2.68 0.04
N ALA A 214 8.66 1.75 -0.09
CA ALA A 214 8.69 0.80 -1.19
C ALA A 214 8.87 -0.62 -0.67
N VAL A 215 8.29 -1.59 -1.37
CA VAL A 215 8.49 -3.01 -1.12
C VAL A 215 9.00 -3.65 -2.40
N ALA A 216 10.18 -4.25 -2.34
CA ALA A 216 10.73 -5.06 -3.41
C ALA A 216 10.53 -6.54 -3.09
N ASN A 217 10.00 -7.27 -4.06
CA ASN A 217 9.87 -8.72 -4.01
C ASN A 217 11.07 -9.33 -4.73
N LEU A 218 11.90 -10.04 -3.98
CA LEU A 218 13.09 -10.72 -4.43
C LEU A 218 12.82 -12.24 -4.45
N PRO A 219 12.48 -12.84 -5.61
CA PRO A 219 12.14 -14.26 -5.69
C PRO A 219 13.37 -15.13 -5.48
N ILE A 220 13.27 -16.17 -4.64
CA ILE A 220 14.41 -17.07 -4.45
C ILE A 220 14.56 -17.96 -5.69
N ASN A 221 15.75 -17.93 -6.30
CA ASN A 221 16.07 -18.76 -7.46
C ASN A 221 17.26 -19.68 -7.16
N LYS A 222 17.47 -20.67 -8.05
CA LYS A 222 18.54 -21.66 -7.91
C LYS A 222 19.93 -21.02 -7.80
N THR A 223 20.19 -19.96 -8.57
CA THR A 223 21.48 -19.24 -8.56
C THR A 223 21.79 -18.63 -7.20
N LEU A 224 20.79 -18.05 -6.53
CA LEU A 224 20.94 -17.51 -5.18
C LEU A 224 21.20 -18.62 -4.17
N LEU A 225 20.44 -19.73 -4.23
CA LEU A 225 20.62 -20.86 -3.32
C LEU A 225 22.02 -21.48 -3.40
N GLN A 226 22.56 -21.61 -4.62
CA GLN A 226 23.89 -22.19 -4.86
C GLN A 226 25.06 -21.35 -4.32
N GLN A 227 24.81 -20.12 -3.86
CA GLN A 227 25.82 -19.26 -3.24
C GLN A 227 25.89 -19.40 -1.72
N CYS A 228 25.03 -20.24 -1.12
CA CYS A 228 24.92 -20.40 0.31
C CYS A 228 25.11 -21.87 0.70
N ASP A 229 25.86 -22.10 1.77
CA ASP A 229 26.04 -23.43 2.34
C ASP A 229 24.77 -23.81 3.12
N ILE A 230 23.85 -24.52 2.46
CA ILE A 230 22.58 -24.98 3.03
C ILE A 230 22.74 -26.44 3.44
N ASP A 231 22.75 -26.69 4.75
CA ASP A 231 22.67 -28.03 5.32
C ASP A 231 21.23 -28.33 5.71
N GLU A 232 20.53 -29.13 4.90
CA GLU A 232 19.13 -29.51 5.14
C GLU A 232 18.92 -30.33 6.43
N SER A 233 20.00 -30.88 7.01
CA SER A 233 19.94 -31.63 8.27
C SER A 233 20.09 -30.76 9.52
N ALA A 234 20.48 -29.49 9.35
CA ALA A 234 20.62 -28.54 10.46
C ALA A 234 19.25 -28.11 11.03
N ASP A 235 19.26 -27.54 12.24
CA ASP A 235 18.06 -26.97 12.87
C ASP A 235 17.58 -25.67 12.19
N ASP A 236 18.47 -24.98 11.48
CA ASP A 236 18.25 -23.68 10.85
C ASP A 236 18.80 -23.62 9.40
N PRO A 237 18.41 -24.58 8.53
CA PRO A 237 19.03 -24.84 7.22
C PRO A 237 19.16 -23.61 6.31
N TYR A 238 18.20 -22.68 6.39
CA TYR A 238 18.15 -21.49 5.52
C TYR A 238 18.67 -20.21 6.18
N ASN A 239 19.15 -20.28 7.43
CA ASN A 239 19.76 -19.12 8.10
C ASN A 239 20.97 -18.54 7.33
N PRO A 240 21.86 -19.36 6.71
CA PRO A 240 22.96 -18.83 5.90
C PRO A 240 22.47 -17.99 4.72
N LEU A 241 21.41 -18.43 4.04
CA LEU A 241 20.78 -17.73 2.93
C LEU A 241 20.23 -16.37 3.34
N TYR A 242 19.42 -16.33 4.40
CA TYR A 242 18.80 -15.07 4.83
C TYR A 242 19.81 -14.08 5.38
N THR A 243 20.85 -14.57 6.07
CA THR A 243 21.96 -13.74 6.54
C THR A 243 22.75 -13.17 5.36
N PHE A 244 23.09 -14.01 4.37
CA PHE A 244 23.82 -13.61 3.15
C PHE A 244 23.12 -12.47 2.39
N VAL A 245 21.79 -12.57 2.23
CA VAL A 245 20.98 -11.53 1.58
C VAL A 245 20.87 -10.29 2.47
N SER A 246 20.62 -10.47 3.77
CA SER A 246 20.47 -9.38 4.74
C SER A 246 21.72 -8.49 4.82
N ASP A 247 22.90 -9.10 4.93
CA ASP A 247 24.15 -8.36 5.09
C ASP A 247 24.48 -7.51 3.86
N ARG A 248 24.29 -8.07 2.65
CA ARG A 248 24.44 -7.34 1.39
C ARG A 248 23.42 -6.22 1.28
N PHE A 249 22.15 -6.51 1.60
CA PHE A 249 21.08 -5.53 1.55
C PHE A 249 21.38 -4.32 2.44
N VAL A 250 21.73 -4.53 3.71
CA VAL A 250 22.05 -3.46 4.66
C VAL A 250 23.30 -2.69 4.22
N LYS A 251 24.36 -3.39 3.80
CA LYS A 251 25.59 -2.77 3.33
C LYS A 251 25.35 -1.84 2.14
N ILE A 252 24.65 -2.31 1.11
CA ILE A 252 24.35 -1.53 -0.08
C ILE A 252 23.41 -0.38 0.27
N ALA A 253 22.33 -0.63 1.01
CA ALA A 253 21.37 0.41 1.37
C ALA A 253 22.03 1.60 2.10
N LYS A 254 23.00 1.33 2.99
CA LYS A 254 23.81 2.38 3.64
C LYS A 254 24.61 3.22 2.65
N GLN A 255 25.18 2.63 1.59
CA GLN A 255 25.92 3.37 0.55
C GLN A 255 25.04 4.40 -0.16
N TYR A 256 23.73 4.13 -0.28
CA TYR A 256 22.75 5.02 -0.89
C TYR A 256 22.00 5.90 0.12
N ASN A 257 22.42 5.91 1.39
CA ASN A 257 21.76 6.65 2.49
C ASN A 257 20.29 6.23 2.70
N LEU A 258 20.00 4.94 2.53
CA LEU A 258 18.70 4.33 2.82
C LEU A 258 18.79 3.67 4.20
N ASN A 259 18.18 4.31 5.19
CA ASN A 259 18.47 4.01 6.60
C ASN A 259 17.27 3.42 7.37
N GLN A 260 16.07 3.43 6.80
CA GLN A 260 14.89 2.79 7.38
C GLN A 260 14.49 1.61 6.52
N LEU A 261 14.80 0.41 6.99
CA LEU A 261 14.82 -0.80 6.19
C LEU A 261 14.15 -1.95 6.95
N ALA A 262 13.52 -2.87 6.21
CA ALA A 262 13.21 -4.19 6.75
C ALA A 262 13.47 -5.29 5.73
N ILE A 263 13.83 -6.47 6.22
CA ILE A 263 13.85 -7.72 5.45
C ILE A 263 12.83 -8.67 6.06
N VAL A 264 11.94 -9.20 5.22
CA VAL A 264 10.88 -10.13 5.63
C VAL A 264 10.97 -11.39 4.77
N ALA A 265 11.38 -12.50 5.38
CA ALA A 265 11.55 -13.80 4.76
C ALA A 265 11.01 -14.93 5.65
N ASN A 266 9.78 -14.75 6.15
CA ASN A 266 9.05 -15.72 6.99
C ASN A 266 7.67 -16.07 6.42
N GLY A 267 7.47 -15.88 5.10
CA GLY A 267 6.20 -16.10 4.40
C GLY A 267 5.12 -15.03 4.64
N LYS A 268 5.27 -14.19 5.67
CA LYS A 268 4.24 -13.21 6.07
C LYS A 268 4.21 -11.98 5.17
N ILE A 269 3.10 -11.26 5.23
CA ILE A 269 2.88 -10.01 4.48
C ILE A 269 3.24 -8.81 5.37
N PRO A 270 4.24 -7.99 5.00
CA PRO A 270 4.57 -6.79 5.75
C PRO A 270 3.48 -5.74 5.62
N ILE A 271 2.97 -5.27 6.75
CA ILE A 271 2.04 -4.15 6.87
C ILE A 271 2.75 -3.01 7.58
N ILE A 272 3.12 -2.00 6.81
CA ILE A 272 3.86 -0.84 7.30
C ILE A 272 2.85 0.12 7.93
N ARG A 273 3.13 0.60 9.13
CA ARG A 273 2.31 1.59 9.85
C ARG A 273 3.18 2.73 10.33
N GLN A 274 2.67 3.94 10.20
CA GLN A 274 3.24 5.10 10.90
C GLN A 274 2.88 4.97 12.37
N ASP A 275 3.89 4.97 13.23
CA ASP A 275 3.71 4.89 14.68
C ASP A 275 4.75 5.78 15.39
N ASN A 276 4.47 6.09 16.65
CA ASN A 276 5.38 6.86 17.52
C ASN A 276 6.51 5.98 18.05
N GLU A 277 6.31 4.66 18.08
CA GLU A 277 7.28 3.65 18.51
C GLU A 277 7.52 2.62 17.41
N ASN A 278 8.75 2.12 17.31
CA ASN A 278 9.06 1.04 16.38
C ASN A 278 8.64 -0.28 17.01
N TYR A 279 7.85 -1.09 16.29
CA TYR A 279 7.46 -2.41 16.77
C TYR A 279 7.33 -3.40 15.62
N VAL A 280 7.40 -4.67 16.00
CA VAL A 280 7.14 -5.80 15.12
C VAL A 280 6.13 -6.70 15.81
N LEU A 281 4.97 -6.91 15.17
CA LEU A 281 3.93 -7.78 15.69
C LEU A 281 3.62 -8.87 14.66
N PRO A 282 4.23 -10.07 14.80
CA PRO A 282 3.89 -11.22 13.98
C PRO A 282 2.58 -11.83 14.47
N ARG A 283 1.49 -11.72 13.68
CA ARG A 283 0.21 -12.37 14.01
C ARG A 283 -0.42 -12.97 12.76
N GLY A 284 -0.61 -14.29 12.75
CA GLY A 284 -1.15 -15.00 11.58
C GLY A 284 -0.31 -14.77 10.32
N GLU A 285 -1.00 -14.47 9.23
CA GLU A 285 -0.44 -14.20 7.89
C GLU A 285 0.17 -12.80 7.73
N LEU A 286 -0.15 -11.86 8.65
CA LEU A 286 0.34 -10.49 8.60
C LEU A 286 1.54 -10.27 9.55
N LEU A 287 2.45 -9.40 9.12
CA LEU A 287 3.57 -8.90 9.92
C LEU A 287 3.45 -7.38 10.00
N ASN A 288 2.96 -6.86 11.14
CA ASN A 288 2.87 -5.42 11.31
C ASN A 288 4.24 -4.86 11.68
N LEU A 289 4.67 -3.84 10.94
CA LEU A 289 5.93 -3.13 11.14
C LEU A 289 5.60 -1.66 11.41
N GLY A 290 5.77 -1.23 12.67
CA GLY A 290 5.65 0.16 13.08
C GLY A 290 6.97 0.89 12.83
N PHE A 291 6.91 2.03 12.14
CA PHE A 291 8.06 2.90 11.91
C PHE A 291 7.75 4.33 12.27
N LYS A 292 8.74 4.97 12.91
CA LYS A 292 8.73 6.40 13.17
C LYS A 292 9.32 7.17 11.96
N PRO A 293 8.53 7.98 11.23
CA PRO A 293 9.04 8.75 10.10
C PRO A 293 9.91 9.94 10.54
N ILE A 294 9.77 10.37 11.80
CA ILE A 294 10.47 11.54 12.40
C ILE A 294 11.52 11.07 13.40
N GLY A 295 12.79 11.40 13.15
CA GLY A 295 13.92 11.02 14.01
C GLY A 295 15.05 10.38 13.22
N SER A 296 16.29 10.60 13.66
CA SER A 296 17.52 10.35 12.89
C SER A 296 18.17 8.97 13.11
N GLY A 297 17.59 8.12 13.97
CA GLY A 297 18.07 6.75 14.14
C GLY A 297 17.60 5.90 12.96
N GLY A 298 18.49 5.59 12.01
CA GLY A 298 18.22 4.54 11.03
C GLY A 298 17.80 3.25 11.75
N ILE A 299 16.75 2.60 11.25
CA ILE A 299 16.19 1.37 11.83
C ILE A 299 16.30 0.28 10.78
N PHE A 300 16.86 -0.85 11.17
CA PHE A 300 16.83 -2.07 10.38
C PHE A 300 16.06 -3.14 11.15
N VAL A 301 15.03 -3.70 10.52
CA VAL A 301 14.26 -4.82 11.07
C VAL A 301 14.53 -6.06 10.22
N SER A 302 14.99 -7.14 10.85
CA SER A 302 15.09 -8.46 10.23
C SER A 302 14.06 -9.41 10.80
N GLN A 303 13.30 -10.07 9.92
CA GLN A 303 12.32 -11.09 10.28
C GLN A 303 12.36 -12.21 9.24
N TRP A 304 12.94 -13.36 9.58
CA TRP A 304 12.94 -14.55 8.74
C TRP A 304 12.63 -15.80 9.55
N ASP A 305 12.21 -16.84 8.85
CA ASP A 305 12.06 -18.18 9.41
C ASP A 305 13.22 -19.04 8.92
N SER A 306 14.19 -19.34 9.77
CA SER A 306 15.39 -20.06 9.37
C SER A 306 15.15 -21.53 9.02
N LYS A 307 13.99 -22.08 9.39
CA LYS A 307 13.63 -23.48 9.13
C LYS A 307 12.98 -23.68 7.78
N ASN A 308 12.31 -22.65 7.27
CA ASN A 308 11.50 -22.76 6.06
C ASN A 308 12.06 -21.88 4.94
N LEU A 309 12.11 -22.44 3.74
CA LEU A 309 12.40 -21.69 2.54
C LEU A 309 11.14 -20.93 2.08
N VAL A 310 11.27 -19.63 1.85
CA VAL A 310 10.19 -18.82 1.27
C VAL A 310 10.35 -18.68 -0.24
N ASP A 311 9.24 -18.52 -0.96
CA ASP A 311 9.32 -18.24 -2.41
C ASP A 311 9.93 -16.87 -2.72
N THR A 312 9.78 -15.91 -1.80
CA THR A 312 10.16 -14.52 -2.03
C THR A 312 10.56 -13.83 -0.74
N ILE A 313 11.73 -13.19 -0.76
CA ILE A 313 12.20 -12.26 0.28
C ILE A 313 11.62 -10.88 -0.03
N LYS A 314 11.00 -10.23 0.96
CA LYS A 314 10.46 -8.88 0.82
C LYS A 314 11.41 -7.88 1.47
N LEU A 315 11.91 -6.95 0.67
CA LEU A 315 12.76 -5.85 1.12
C LEU A 315 11.91 -4.59 1.22
N VAL A 316 11.86 -3.99 2.40
CA VAL A 316 11.09 -2.78 2.67
C VAL A 316 12.04 -1.60 2.82
N PHE A 317 11.74 -0.51 2.13
CA PHE A 317 12.44 0.77 2.22
C PHE A 317 11.43 1.82 2.69
N ILE A 318 11.63 2.43 3.86
CA ILE A 318 10.76 3.47 4.37
C ILE A 318 11.43 4.82 4.15
N ALA A 319 10.68 5.79 3.61
CA ALA A 319 11.17 7.15 3.45
C ALA A 319 10.96 7.91 4.77
N SER A 320 12.05 8.46 5.32
CA SER A 320 12.00 9.43 6.42
C SER A 320 11.98 10.86 5.88
N GLU A 321 11.90 11.84 6.77
CA GLU A 321 11.90 13.26 6.40
C GLU A 321 13.13 13.67 5.57
N VAL A 322 14.31 13.09 5.84
CA VAL A 322 15.54 13.41 5.08
C VAL A 322 15.52 12.90 3.64
N ASN A 323 14.61 11.96 3.33
CA ASN A 323 14.42 11.43 2.00
C ASN A 323 13.48 12.29 1.14
N MET A 324 12.76 13.23 1.75
CA MET A 324 11.93 14.20 1.06
C MET A 324 12.70 15.50 0.85
N ASN A 325 12.77 15.97 -0.41
CA ASN A 325 13.27 17.31 -0.71
C ASN A 325 12.14 18.21 -1.22
N LYS A 326 12.44 19.48 -1.52
CA LYS A 326 11.45 20.46 -2.03
C LYS A 326 10.67 19.99 -3.28
N ARG A 327 11.21 19.03 -4.04
CA ARG A 327 10.61 18.50 -5.27
C ARG A 327 9.89 17.16 -5.06
N GLY A 328 10.09 16.48 -3.92
CA GLY A 328 9.44 15.21 -3.57
C GLY A 328 10.44 14.10 -3.22
N TYR A 329 10.07 12.87 -3.57
CA TYR A 329 10.81 11.65 -3.26
C TYR A 329 11.65 11.11 -4.43
N GLY A 330 11.85 11.89 -5.50
CA GLY A 330 12.56 11.42 -6.70
C GLY A 330 13.96 10.87 -6.40
N ARG A 331 14.73 11.56 -5.55
CA ARG A 331 16.06 11.10 -5.12
C ARG A 331 15.99 9.76 -4.37
N PHE A 332 15.04 9.62 -3.45
CA PHE A 332 14.83 8.38 -2.70
C PHE A 332 14.52 7.21 -3.62
N VAL A 333 13.65 7.40 -4.61
CA VAL A 333 13.29 6.34 -5.57
C VAL A 333 14.46 5.99 -6.50
N ASN A 334 15.24 6.98 -6.95
CA ASN A 334 16.46 6.72 -7.71
C ASN A 334 17.46 5.90 -6.88
N HIS A 335 17.75 6.34 -5.65
CA HIS A 335 18.68 5.65 -4.74
C HIS A 335 18.25 4.21 -4.41
N LEU A 336 16.96 3.98 -4.10
CA LEU A 336 16.49 2.62 -3.82
C LEU A 336 16.49 1.74 -5.07
N THR A 337 16.26 2.31 -6.26
CA THR A 337 16.31 1.55 -7.52
C THR A 337 17.75 1.14 -7.84
N ASP A 338 18.71 2.05 -7.65
CA ASP A 338 20.14 1.77 -7.86
C ASP A 338 20.66 0.76 -6.83
N ALA A 339 20.31 0.94 -5.55
CA ALA A 339 20.63 -0.02 -4.49
C ALA A 339 20.07 -1.42 -4.79
N LEU A 340 18.82 -1.50 -5.26
CA LEU A 340 18.19 -2.77 -5.59
C LEU A 340 18.84 -3.44 -6.81
N LYS A 341 19.18 -2.67 -7.85
CA LYS A 341 19.92 -3.20 -9.01
C LYS A 341 21.30 -3.73 -8.64
N GLN A 342 22.03 -2.99 -7.79
CA GLN A 342 23.33 -3.44 -7.28
C GLN A 342 23.19 -4.71 -6.44
N LEU A 343 22.19 -4.77 -5.55
CA LEU A 343 21.92 -5.97 -4.76
C LEU A 343 21.60 -7.15 -5.66
N CYS A 344 20.74 -6.98 -6.66
CA CYS A 344 20.40 -8.05 -7.59
C CYS A 344 21.62 -8.56 -8.36
N LEU A 345 22.53 -7.67 -8.77
CA LEU A 345 23.80 -8.06 -9.38
C LEU A 345 24.68 -8.87 -8.41
N GLU A 346 24.84 -8.40 -7.17
CA GLU A 346 25.65 -9.08 -6.13
C GLU A 346 25.06 -10.43 -5.69
N LEU A 347 23.75 -10.63 -5.89
CA LEU A 347 23.04 -11.89 -5.61
C LEU A 347 22.91 -12.79 -6.84
N GLY A 348 23.39 -12.39 -8.01
CA GLY A 348 23.41 -13.21 -9.22
C GLY A 348 22.10 -13.24 -10.03
N TYR A 349 21.22 -12.26 -9.86
CA TYR A 349 20.02 -12.11 -10.71
C TYR A 349 20.40 -11.58 -12.10
N ARG A 350 19.75 -12.11 -13.13
CA ARG A 350 19.95 -11.78 -14.54
C ARG A 350 18.76 -10.96 -15.04
N GLY A 351 19.00 -9.73 -15.46
CA GLY A 351 17.94 -8.81 -15.86
C GLY A 351 17.11 -9.29 -17.06
N GLU A 352 17.66 -10.15 -17.91
CA GLU A 352 16.98 -10.67 -19.09
C GLU A 352 15.92 -11.73 -18.76
N SER A 353 16.03 -12.39 -17.60
CA SER A 353 15.19 -13.56 -17.26
C SER A 353 14.53 -13.49 -15.89
N ASP A 354 15.22 -12.94 -14.89
CA ASP A 354 14.69 -12.83 -13.54
C ASP A 354 13.74 -11.63 -13.43
N THR A 355 12.78 -11.71 -12.50
CA THR A 355 11.79 -10.65 -12.25
C THR A 355 11.91 -10.17 -10.83
N VAL A 356 12.16 -8.87 -10.64
CA VAL A 356 12.20 -8.26 -9.30
C VAL A 356 11.21 -7.11 -9.30
N ILE A 357 10.07 -7.34 -8.65
CA ILE A 357 8.96 -6.40 -8.61
C ILE A 357 9.20 -5.38 -7.50
N LEU A 358 9.26 -4.12 -7.88
CA LEU A 358 9.30 -2.99 -6.95
C LEU A 358 7.92 -2.33 -6.93
N ARG A 359 7.35 -2.20 -5.74
CA ARG A 359 6.11 -1.45 -5.49
C ARG A 359 6.40 -0.26 -4.61
N PHE A 360 6.16 0.93 -5.13
CA PHE A 360 6.22 2.17 -4.40
C PHE A 360 4.83 2.55 -3.87
N HIS A 361 4.77 2.99 -2.62
CA HIS A 361 3.55 3.32 -1.89
C HIS A 361 3.60 4.76 -1.37
N GLN A 362 2.50 5.48 -1.55
CA GLN A 362 2.20 6.72 -0.83
C GLN A 362 0.83 6.61 -0.21
N HIS A 363 0.79 6.75 1.11
CA HIS A 363 -0.44 6.73 1.88
C HIS A 363 -0.67 8.09 2.52
N LEU A 364 -1.91 8.55 2.49
CA LEU A 364 -2.40 9.74 3.17
C LEU A 364 -3.61 9.33 4.01
N MET A 365 -3.67 9.79 5.25
CA MET A 365 -4.76 9.50 6.18
C MET A 365 -5.14 10.75 6.97
N TYR A 366 -6.44 10.96 7.17
CA TYR A 366 -6.97 12.04 7.99
C TYR A 366 -8.43 11.79 8.38
N LEU A 367 -8.93 12.55 9.36
CA LEU A 367 -10.36 12.61 9.70
C LEU A 367 -11.03 13.73 8.90
N LEU A 368 -12.22 13.47 8.35
CA LEU A 368 -12.95 14.50 7.62
C LEU A 368 -13.21 15.72 8.52
N PRO A 369 -12.95 16.95 8.04
CA PRO A 369 -13.23 18.15 8.82
C PRO A 369 -14.74 18.33 8.97
N LYS A 370 -15.14 18.94 10.09
CA LYS A 370 -16.55 19.25 10.40
C LYS A 370 -17.15 20.29 9.47
#